data_AF-A0A426ZA73-F1
#
_entry.id   AF-A0A426ZA73-F1
#
_cell.length_a   1.000
_cell.length_b   1.000
_cell.length_c   1.000
_cell.angle_alpha   90.00
_cell.angle_beta   90.00
_cell.angle_gamma   90.00
#
_symmetry.space_group_name_H-M   'P 1'
#
loop_
_entity.id
_entity.type
_entity.pdbx_description
1 polymer ?
#
loop_
_entity_poly.entity_id
_entity_poly.type
_entity_poly.pdbx_seq_one_letter_code
_entity_poly.pdbx_strand_id
1 'polypeptide(L)'
;MGPKRELKFALESFWDGKSTADDLQKVATDLRHSIWKQMADAGIKYIPSNTFSYYDQMLDTTAMLGAVPERYNFTSGEIGFDIYFSMARGNASVPAMEMTKWFDTN
;
A
#
# COMPACT_ATOMS: atom_id res chain seq x y z
N MET A 1 2.39 9.33 1.24
CA MET A 1 3.23 9.68 0.07
C MET A 1 4.64 10.14 0.42
N GLY A 2 4.82 10.93 1.48
CA GLY A 2 6.12 11.48 1.88
C GLY A 2 6.36 12.90 1.34
N PRO A 3 7.22 13.72 1.99
CA PRO A 3 7.38 15.14 1.70
C PRO A 3 7.76 15.44 0.25
N LYS A 4 8.51 14.54 -0.41
CA LYS A 4 8.92 14.67 -1.81
C LYS A 4 8.34 13.56 -2.70
N ARG A 5 7.25 12.92 -2.26
CA ARG A 5 6.59 11.79 -2.95
C ARG A 5 7.49 10.56 -3.11
N GLU A 6 8.33 10.30 -2.12
CA GLU A 6 9.26 9.16 -2.07
C GLU A 6 8.53 7.83 -2.32
N LEU A 7 7.36 7.64 -1.70
CA LEU A 7 6.57 6.42 -1.88
C LEU A 7 6.04 6.28 -3.31
N LYS A 8 5.64 7.38 -3.96
CA LYS A 8 5.15 7.35 -5.34
C LYS A 8 6.22 6.80 -6.27
N PHE A 9 7.42 7.35 -6.20
CA PHE A 9 8.52 6.94 -7.09
C PHE A 9 9.02 5.53 -6.77
N ALA A 10 9.02 5.12 -5.50
CA ALA A 10 9.34 3.75 -5.11
C ALA A 10 8.32 2.74 -5.66
N LEU A 11 7.02 3.06 -5.59
CA LEU A 11 5.95 2.24 -6.17
C LEU A 11 6.08 2.15 -7.69
N GLU A 12 6.27 3.28 -8.38
CA GLU A 12 6.45 3.31 -9.84
C GLU A 12 7.68 2.49 -10.26
N SER A 13 8.81 2.65 -9.56
CA SER A 13 10.03 1.87 -9.80
C SER A 13 9.81 0.37 -9.59
N PHE A 14 9.09 -0.02 -8.54
CA PHE A 14 8.76 -1.41 -8.26
C PHE A 14 7.85 -2.00 -9.34
N TRP A 15 6.82 -1.28 -9.76
CA TRP A 15 5.90 -1.73 -10.81
C TRP A 15 6.56 -1.82 -12.19
N ASP A 16 7.54 -0.96 -12.46
CA ASP A 16 8.37 -1.02 -13.67
C ASP A 16 9.44 -2.13 -13.62
N GLY A 17 9.55 -2.88 -12.51
CA GLY A 17 10.57 -3.91 -12.31
C GLY A 17 11.99 -3.36 -12.17
N LYS A 18 12.15 -2.06 -11.90
CA LYS A 18 13.44 -1.37 -11.74
C LYS A 18 14.00 -1.46 -10.32
N SER A 19 13.20 -1.88 -9.34
CA SER A 19 13.58 -2.09 -7.95
C SER A 19 12.89 -3.31 -7.36
N THR A 20 13.47 -3.85 -6.29
CA THR A 20 12.97 -5.05 -5.62
C THR A 20 11.84 -4.74 -4.61
N ALA A 21 11.17 -5.79 -4.12
CA ALA A 21 10.22 -5.67 -3.03
C ALA A 21 10.89 -5.15 -1.74
N ASP A 22 12.15 -5.52 -1.50
CA ASP A 22 12.91 -5.08 -0.33
C ASP A 22 13.24 -3.58 -0.41
N ASP A 23 13.56 -3.07 -1.61
CA ASP A 23 13.77 -1.64 -1.83
C ASP A 23 12.50 -0.84 -1.53
N LEU A 24 11.34 -1.31 -2.01
CA LEU A 24 10.05 -0.69 -1.73
C LEU A 24 9.72 -0.73 -0.23
N GLN A 25 9.97 -1.86 0.43
CA GLN A 25 9.76 -2.01 1.87
C GLN A 25 10.68 -1.11 2.69
N LYS A 26 11.92 -0.91 2.25
CA LYS A 26 12.87 0.01 2.88
C LYS A 26 12.33 1.43 2.86
N VAL A 27 11.97 1.95 1.68
CA VAL A 27 11.40 3.31 1.55
C VAL A 27 10.14 3.47 2.40
N ALA A 28 9.25 2.47 2.38
CA ALA A 28 8.04 2.48 3.18
C ALA A 28 8.31 2.50 4.69
N THR A 29 9.28 1.72 5.15
CA THR A 29 9.70 1.65 6.56
C THR A 29 10.31 2.97 7.02
N ASP A 30 11.23 3.53 6.24
CA ASP A 30 11.86 4.82 6.54
C ASP A 30 10.82 5.94 6.59
N LEU A 31 9.83 5.92 5.68
CA LEU A 31 8.74 6.89 5.68
C LEU A 31 7.87 6.77 6.94
N ARG A 32 7.42 5.57 7.31
CA ARG A 32 6.65 5.36 8.55
C ARG A 32 7.44 5.78 9.80
N HIS A 33 8.72 5.41 9.87
CA HIS A 33 9.59 5.76 10.97
C HIS A 33 9.74 7.28 11.12
N SER A 34 9.99 8.00 10.01
CA SER A 34 10.10 9.47 10.03
C SER A 34 8.80 10.15 10.49
N ILE A 35 7.65 9.65 10.05
CA ILE A 35 6.33 10.17 10.42
C ILE A 35 6.06 9.96 11.92
N TRP A 36 6.30 8.75 12.44
CA TRP A 36 6.13 8.48 13.87
C TRP A 36 7.06 9.33 14.72
N LYS A 37 8.34 9.46 14.32
CA LYS A 37 9.31 10.30 15.02
C LYS A 37 8.87 11.76 15.01
N GLN A 38 8.44 12.29 13.87
CA GLN A 38 7.94 13.67 13.76
C GLN A 38 6.77 13.93 14.71
N MET A 39 5.80 13.02 14.78
CA MET A 39 4.65 13.15 15.68
C MET A 39 5.06 13.06 17.16
N ALA A 40 5.98 12.15 17.49
CA ALA A 40 6.51 12.01 18.84
C ALA A 40 7.30 13.25 19.27
N ASP A 41 8.18 13.77 18.41
CA ASP A 41 8.98 14.97 18.68
C ASP A 41 8.08 16.23 18.82
N ALA A 42 6.89 16.23 18.20
CA ALA A 42 5.88 17.27 18.37
C ALA A 42 5.05 17.12 19.67
N GLY A 43 5.28 16.09 20.49
CA GLY A 43 4.56 15.85 21.74
C GLY A 43 3.15 15.29 21.57
N ILE A 44 2.82 14.70 20.41
CA ILE A 44 1.52 14.08 20.18
C ILE A 44 1.35 12.85 21.08
N LYS A 45 0.32 12.87 21.93
CA LYS A 45 0.04 11.78 22.89
C LYS A 45 -0.49 10.50 22.22
N TYR A 46 -1.34 10.66 21.21
CA TYR A 46 -1.99 9.54 20.51
C TYR A 46 -1.49 9.49 19.07
N ILE A 47 -0.45 8.69 18.86
CA ILE A 47 0.18 8.53 17.54
C ILE A 47 -0.51 7.39 16.80
N PRO A 48 -1.08 7.63 15.60
CA PRO A 48 -1.75 6.59 14.85
C PRO A 48 -0.76 5.57 14.28
N SER A 49 -1.22 4.33 14.19
CA SER A 49 -0.58 3.25 13.44
C SER A 49 -1.55 2.75 12.37
N ASN A 50 -1.02 2.06 11.35
CA ASN A 50 -1.78 1.54 10.21
C ASN A 50 -2.51 2.60 9.37
N THR A 51 -2.08 3.86 9.41
CA THR A 51 -2.51 4.91 8.46
C THR A 51 -1.71 4.89 7.17
N PHE A 52 -0.56 4.22 7.17
CA PHE A 52 0.23 4.01 5.97
C PHE A 52 -0.43 2.94 5.11
N SER A 53 -0.54 3.20 3.82
CA SER A 53 -0.96 2.22 2.82
C SER A 53 -0.02 2.28 1.62
N TYR A 54 0.21 1.13 0.97
CA TYR A 54 0.89 1.06 -0.32
C TYR A 54 -0.03 1.51 -1.47
N TYR A 55 -1.34 1.47 -1.28
CA TYR A 55 -2.29 1.90 -2.30
C TYR A 55 -3.54 2.57 -1.69
N ASP A 56 -4.35 1.81 -0.95
CA ASP A 56 -5.60 2.28 -0.34
C ASP A 56 -5.95 1.49 0.94
N GLN A 57 -6.50 2.19 1.94
CA GLN A 57 -6.84 1.61 3.24
C GLN A 57 -8.02 0.61 3.22
N MET A 58 -8.96 0.75 2.28
CA MET A 58 -10.05 -0.24 2.12
C MET A 58 -9.53 -1.50 1.45
N LEU A 59 -8.57 -1.36 0.53
CA LEU A 59 -7.86 -2.50 -0.02
C LEU A 59 -6.99 -3.19 1.03
N ASP A 60 -6.36 -2.44 1.94
CA ASP A 60 -5.63 -3.03 3.08
C ASP A 60 -6.57 -3.85 3.97
N THR A 61 -7.77 -3.34 4.24
CA THR A 61 -8.78 -4.07 5.01
C THR A 61 -9.28 -5.31 4.26
N THR A 62 -9.40 -5.24 2.94
CA THR A 62 -9.73 -6.39 2.09
C THR A 62 -8.66 -7.48 2.20
N ALA A 63 -7.38 -7.10 2.16
CA ALA A 63 -6.27 -8.01 2.34
C ALA A 63 -6.23 -8.60 3.76
N MET A 64 -6.44 -7.79 4.80
CA MET A 64 -6.51 -8.25 6.19
C MET A 64 -7.55 -9.37 6.40
N LEU A 65 -8.68 -9.27 5.70
CA LEU A 65 -9.77 -10.25 5.79
C LEU A 65 -9.60 -11.44 4.82
N GLY A 66 -8.60 -11.41 3.94
CA GLY A 66 -8.45 -12.40 2.87
C GLY A 66 -9.58 -12.36 1.84
N ALA A 67 -10.29 -11.24 1.71
CA ALA A 67 -11.46 -11.10 0.84
C ALA A 67 -11.06 -10.85 -0.63
N VAL A 68 -10.15 -11.67 -1.15
CA VAL A 68 -9.60 -11.57 -2.50
C VAL A 68 -10.58 -12.16 -3.51
N PRO A 69 -10.97 -11.42 -4.58
CA PRO A 69 -11.82 -11.98 -5.63
C PRO A 69 -11.21 -13.20 -6.32
N GLU A 70 -12.03 -14.23 -6.61
CA GLU A 70 -11.59 -15.51 -7.18
C GLU A 70 -10.76 -15.38 -8.47
N ARG A 71 -11.04 -14.36 -9.29
CA ARG A 71 -10.31 -14.08 -10.54
C ARG A 71 -8.80 -13.85 -10.36
N TYR A 72 -8.34 -13.56 -9.16
CA TYR A 72 -6.91 -13.41 -8.84
C TYR A 72 -6.25 -14.74 -8.43
N ASN A 73 -6.99 -15.85 -8.40
CA ASN A 73 -6.51 -17.21 -8.10
C ASN A 73 -5.71 -17.32 -6.78
N PHE A 74 -6.03 -16.47 -5.79
CA PHE A 74 -5.46 -16.57 -4.46
C PHE A 74 -6.14 -17.69 -3.69
N THR A 75 -5.37 -18.66 -3.18
CA THR A 75 -5.91 -19.87 -2.56
C THR A 75 -5.79 -19.86 -1.04
N SER A 76 -4.64 -19.45 -0.50
CA SER A 76 -4.37 -19.38 0.94
C SER A 76 -3.04 -18.69 1.23
N GLY A 77 -2.80 -18.33 2.49
CA GLY A 77 -1.52 -17.81 2.98
C GLY A 77 -1.54 -16.31 3.26
N GLU A 78 -0.35 -15.74 3.45
CA GLU A 78 -0.18 -14.30 3.62
C GLU A 78 -0.28 -13.59 2.26
N ILE A 79 -1.03 -12.50 2.19
CA ILE A 79 -1.17 -11.72 0.96
C ILE A 79 0.07 -10.85 0.76
N GLY A 80 0.90 -11.23 -0.21
CA GLY A 80 2.06 -10.45 -0.65
C GLY A 80 1.72 -9.37 -1.69
N PHE A 81 2.76 -8.65 -2.12
CA PHE A 81 2.64 -7.56 -3.09
C PHE A 81 2.04 -7.98 -4.44
N ASP A 82 2.29 -9.22 -4.90
CA ASP A 82 1.76 -9.67 -6.19
C ASP A 82 0.23 -9.67 -6.20
N ILE A 83 -0.39 -10.29 -5.19
CA ILE A 83 -1.86 -10.32 -5.06
C ILE A 83 -2.41 -8.94 -4.71
N TYR A 84 -1.78 -8.25 -3.76
CA TYR A 84 -2.21 -6.92 -3.33
C TYR A 84 -2.26 -5.92 -4.51
N PHE A 85 -1.19 -5.84 -5.30
CA PHE A 85 -1.15 -4.93 -6.44
C PHE A 85 -1.95 -5.42 -7.64
N SER A 86 -2.13 -6.74 -7.80
CA SER A 86 -3.05 -7.28 -8.80
C SER A 86 -4.49 -6.86 -8.51
N MET A 87 -4.91 -6.81 -7.24
CA MET A 87 -6.23 -6.25 -6.89
C MET A 87 -6.30 -4.75 -7.17
N ALA A 88 -5.26 -4.00 -6.80
CA ALA A 88 -5.22 -2.55 -6.95
C ALA A 88 -5.23 -2.06 -8.40
N ARG A 89 -4.46 -2.71 -9.29
CA ARG A 89 -4.19 -2.20 -10.65
C ARG A 89 -4.35 -3.24 -11.75
N GLY A 90 -4.75 -4.46 -11.41
CA GLY A 90 -4.80 -5.56 -12.35
C GLY A 90 -3.41 -6.05 -12.74
N ASN A 91 -3.39 -6.96 -13.71
CA ASN A 91 -2.19 -7.48 -14.34
C ASN A 91 -2.47 -7.74 -15.83
N ALA A 92 -1.56 -8.43 -16.53
CA ALA A 92 -1.69 -8.68 -17.97
C ALA A 92 -2.92 -9.49 -18.38
N SER A 93 -3.52 -10.28 -17.48
CA SER A 93 -4.65 -11.18 -17.78
C SER A 93 -5.91 -10.92 -16.93
N VAL A 94 -5.80 -10.19 -15.82
CA VAL A 94 -6.91 -9.96 -14.89
C VAL A 94 -7.09 -8.45 -14.66
N PRO A 95 -8.33 -7.91 -14.81
CA PRO A 95 -8.59 -6.50 -14.54
C PRO A 95 -8.44 -6.16 -13.05
N ALA A 96 -8.19 -4.88 -12.76
CA ALA A 96 -8.19 -4.35 -11.39
C ALA A 96 -9.58 -4.43 -10.73
N MET A 97 -9.63 -4.26 -9.41
CA MET A 97 -10.87 -3.92 -8.71
C MET A 97 -11.30 -2.49 -9.08
N GLU A 98 -12.59 -2.22 -8.99
CA GLU A 98 -13.12 -0.88 -9.20
C GLU A 98 -12.59 0.07 -8.11
N MET A 99 -12.27 1.29 -8.54
CA MET A 99 -12.02 2.42 -7.63
C MET A 99 -13.18 3.40 -7.74
N THR A 100 -13.67 3.86 -6.60
CA THR A 100 -14.73 4.87 -6.53
C THR A 100 -14.33 5.98 -5.57
N LYS A 101 -15.04 7.10 -5.63
CA LYS A 101 -14.77 8.27 -4.79
C LYS A 101 -14.92 7.93 -3.31
N TRP A 102 -13.96 8.33 -2.49
CA TRP A 102 -14.06 8.20 -1.04
C TRP A 102 -14.88 9.35 -0.45
N PHE A 103 -16.15 9.09 -0.15
CA PHE A 103 -17.12 10.09 0.30
C PHE A 103 -17.15 11.31 -0.64
N ASP A 104 -16.96 12.51 -0.11
CA ASP A 104 -16.91 13.78 -0.84
C ASP A 104 -15.48 14.27 -1.13
N THR A 105 -14.45 13.49 -0.75
CA THR A 105 -13.01 13.79 -0.94
C THR A 105 -12.48 13.47 -2.35
N ASN A 106 -11.34 14.05 -2.74
CA ASN A 106 -10.68 13.83 -4.04
C ASN A 106 -9.46 12.92 -3.92
#